data_AF-A0A453NPR9-F1
#
_entry.id   AF-A0A453NPR9-F1
#
_cell.length_a   1.000
_cell.length_b   1.000
_cell.length_c   1.000
_cell.angle_alpha   90.00
_cell.angle_beta   90.00
_cell.angle_gamma   90.00
#
_symmetry.space_group_name_H-M   'P 1'
#
loop_
_entity.id
_entity.type
_entity.pdbx_description
1 polymer ?
#
loop_
_entity_poly.entity_id
_entity_poly.type
_entity_poly.pdbx_seq_one_letter_code
_entity_poly.pdbx_strand_id
1 'polypeptide(L)'
;CTHIGSENKPIFLLHHVLPGFKEGQQRMSESDPLSAIFMEDAESEVTKKIKKAFCPPKITQGNPCLEYVEHIVLPWFREFEVVPPDGGNSRTYLGIEELLEDYGSGTVHPRDLKPALAKAINQILQLVRHHFQNCEAKGPCDAVK
;
A
#
# COMPACT_ATOMS: atom_id res chain seq x y z
N CYS A 1 35.33 -0.84 -5.50
CA CYS A 1 35.73 -2.26 -5.54
C CYS A 1 36.89 -2.52 -6.50
N THR A 2 36.78 -2.20 -7.79
CA THR A 2 37.89 -2.37 -8.76
C THR A 2 39.12 -1.52 -8.44
N HIS A 3 38.94 -0.25 -8.03
CA HIS A 3 40.05 0.61 -7.61
C HIS A 3 40.69 0.24 -6.26
N ILE A 4 40.03 -0.59 -5.44
CA ILE A 4 40.47 -0.93 -4.07
C ILE A 4 40.95 -2.39 -4.00
N GLY A 5 40.86 -3.16 -5.09
CA GLY A 5 41.31 -4.56 -5.13
C GLY A 5 40.48 -5.54 -4.31
N SER A 6 39.25 -5.17 -3.91
CA SER A 6 38.38 -6.06 -3.13
C SER A 6 37.81 -7.19 -4.00
N GLU A 7 38.11 -8.45 -3.68
CA GLU A 7 37.58 -9.64 -4.37
C GLU A 7 36.06 -9.76 -4.26
N ASN A 8 35.51 -9.43 -3.09
CA ASN A 8 34.06 -9.45 -2.87
C ASN A 8 33.43 -8.12 -3.31
N LYS A 9 32.81 -8.14 -4.48
CA LYS A 9 31.95 -7.04 -4.93
C LYS A 9 30.63 -7.09 -4.15
N PRO A 10 30.14 -5.97 -3.60
CA PRO A 10 28.82 -5.93 -2.99
C PRO A 10 27.77 -6.24 -4.06
N ILE A 11 26.81 -7.08 -3.70
CA ILE A 11 25.62 -7.33 -4.51
C ILE A 11 24.57 -6.32 -4.08
N PHE A 12 24.11 -5.50 -5.01
CA PHE A 12 23.03 -4.57 -4.77
C PHE A 12 21.71 -5.26 -5.08
N LEU A 13 20.92 -5.55 -4.03
CA LEU A 13 19.53 -5.98 -4.15
C LEU A 13 18.65 -4.75 -3.91
N LEU A 14 18.18 -4.15 -5.00
CA LEU A 14 17.28 -3.00 -4.96
C LEU A 14 15.85 -3.49 -4.85
N HIS A 15 15.13 -3.05 -3.83
CA HIS A 15 13.70 -3.27 -3.71
C HIS A 15 12.95 -2.19 -4.50
N HIS A 16 11.73 -2.53 -4.90
CA HIS A 16 10.85 -1.60 -5.58
C HIS A 16 10.43 -0.46 -4.64
N VAL A 17 10.45 0.77 -5.14
CA VAL A 17 10.09 1.96 -4.36
C VAL A 17 8.63 2.29 -4.64
N LEU A 18 7.82 2.22 -3.59
CA LEU A 18 6.40 2.49 -3.70
C LEU A 18 6.12 3.99 -3.97
N PRO A 19 5.14 4.29 -4.84
CA PRO A 19 4.75 5.66 -5.17
C PRO A 19 4.00 6.30 -4.00
N GLY A 20 3.95 7.63 -4.00
CA GLY A 20 3.05 8.37 -3.10
C GLY A 20 1.61 8.32 -3.57
N PHE A 21 0.66 8.64 -2.68
CA PHE A 21 -0.76 8.64 -3.02
C PHE A 21 -1.22 9.79 -3.93
N LYS A 22 -0.41 10.84 -4.14
CA LYS A 22 -0.76 11.94 -5.07
C LYS A 22 -0.24 11.62 -6.48
N GLU A 23 -0.94 12.17 -7.47
CA GLU A 23 -0.54 12.08 -8.88
C GLU A 23 0.88 12.65 -9.09
N GLY A 24 1.75 11.89 -9.76
CA GLY A 24 3.11 12.31 -10.07
C GLY A 24 4.14 12.18 -8.95
N GLN A 25 3.76 11.71 -7.75
CA GLN A 25 4.72 11.39 -6.69
C GLN A 25 5.35 10.02 -6.90
N GLN A 26 6.52 9.98 -7.54
CA GLN A 26 7.28 8.74 -7.78
C GLN A 26 7.79 8.06 -6.51
N ARG A 27 7.81 8.78 -5.37
CA ARG A 27 8.25 8.25 -4.07
C ARG A 27 7.35 8.81 -2.98
N MET A 28 7.03 7.96 -1.99
CA MET A 28 6.52 8.46 -0.72
C MET A 28 7.53 9.45 -0.11
N SER A 29 7.04 10.59 0.34
CA SER A 29 7.87 11.64 0.95
C SER A 29 7.29 12.03 2.30
N GLU A 30 8.15 12.12 3.31
CA GLU A 30 7.78 12.54 4.67
C GLU A 30 7.19 13.97 4.69
N SER A 31 7.59 14.81 3.75
CA SER A 31 7.14 16.19 3.58
C SER A 31 5.62 16.34 3.37
N ASP A 32 4.92 15.30 2.90
CA ASP A 32 3.48 15.32 2.72
C ASP A 32 2.82 14.21 3.56
N PRO A 33 2.25 14.51 4.74
CA PRO A 33 1.67 13.48 5.61
C PRO A 33 0.44 12.80 5.00
N LEU A 34 -0.19 13.39 3.98
CA LEU A 34 -1.28 12.79 3.21
C LEU A 34 -0.79 11.90 2.05
N SER A 35 0.49 11.98 1.69
CA SER A 35 1.08 11.19 0.60
C SER A 35 1.56 9.82 1.04
N ALA A 36 1.75 9.61 2.35
CA ALA A 36 2.28 8.40 2.94
C ALA A 36 1.36 7.88 4.05
N ILE A 37 1.29 6.55 4.19
CA ILE A 37 0.70 5.89 5.35
C ILE A 37 1.82 5.60 6.34
N PHE A 38 1.65 6.05 7.57
CA PHE A 38 2.56 5.76 8.66
C PHE A 38 2.12 4.50 9.40
N MET A 39 3.08 3.81 10.02
CA MET A 39 2.83 2.56 10.75
C MET A 39 1.91 2.74 11.97
N GLU A 40 1.84 3.97 12.50
CA GLU A 40 1.03 4.33 13.66
C GLU A 40 -0.32 4.94 13.29
N ASP A 41 -0.60 5.16 12.00
CA ASP A 41 -1.84 5.81 11.58
C ASP A 41 -3.04 5.06 12.14
N ALA A 42 -4.03 5.80 12.65
CA ALA A 42 -5.30 5.24 13.05
C ALA A 42 -6.08 4.73 11.83
N GLU A 43 -7.01 3.79 12.07
CA GLU A 43 -7.80 3.17 10.99
C GLU A 43 -8.56 4.19 10.12
N SER A 44 -9.07 5.23 10.78
CA SER A 44 -9.77 6.34 10.14
C SER A 44 -8.85 7.20 9.29
N GLU A 45 -7.59 7.40 9.70
CA GLU A 45 -6.59 8.17 8.94
C GLU A 45 -6.13 7.42 7.70
N VAL A 46 -5.86 6.11 7.82
CA VAL A 46 -5.54 5.24 6.66
C VAL A 46 -6.66 5.30 5.63
N THR A 47 -7.91 5.16 6.07
CA THR A 47 -9.08 5.23 5.19
C THR A 47 -9.21 6.59 4.51
N LYS A 48 -8.94 7.70 5.23
CA LYS A 48 -8.96 9.05 4.65
C LYS A 48 -7.85 9.24 3.60
N LYS A 49 -6.64 8.74 3.85
CA LYS A 49 -5.49 8.84 2.95
C LYS A 49 -5.75 8.07 1.66
N ILE A 50 -6.19 6.82 1.76
CA ILE A 50 -6.52 5.97 0.61
C ILE A 50 -7.72 6.53 -0.17
N LYS A 51 -8.71 7.11 0.52
CA LYS A 51 -9.83 7.78 -0.15
C LYS A 51 -9.35 8.94 -1.03
N LYS A 52 -8.37 9.73 -0.56
CA LYS A 52 -7.74 10.84 -1.28
C LYS A 52 -6.70 10.41 -2.31
N ALA A 53 -6.31 9.14 -2.32
CA ALA A 53 -5.31 8.65 -3.27
C ALA A 53 -5.76 8.79 -4.72
N PHE A 54 -4.79 9.04 -5.59
CA PHE A 54 -4.95 9.04 -7.02
C PHE A 54 -5.31 7.63 -7.50
N CYS A 55 -6.46 7.50 -8.13
CA CYS A 55 -6.99 6.22 -8.59
C CYS A 55 -7.95 6.47 -9.76
N PRO A 56 -7.43 6.86 -10.93
CA PRO A 56 -8.25 7.09 -12.11
C PRO A 56 -8.92 5.79 -12.58
N PRO A 57 -10.19 5.82 -13.01
CA PRO A 57 -10.88 4.62 -13.49
C PRO A 57 -10.25 4.11 -14.80
N LYS A 58 -10.16 2.79 -14.98
CA LYS A 58 -9.63 2.12 -16.19
C LYS A 58 -8.15 2.38 -16.51
N ILE A 59 -7.45 3.16 -15.69
CA ILE A 59 -6.03 3.44 -15.86
C ILE A 59 -5.25 2.63 -14.83
N THR A 60 -4.48 1.66 -15.33
CA THR A 60 -3.66 0.76 -14.53
C THR A 60 -2.25 1.32 -14.30
N GLN A 61 -1.67 1.98 -15.30
CA GLN A 61 -0.32 2.54 -15.20
C GLN A 61 -0.27 3.78 -14.30
N GLY A 62 0.69 3.78 -13.37
CA GLY A 62 0.89 4.90 -12.43
C GLY A 62 -0.20 5.04 -11.36
N ASN A 63 -0.99 3.98 -11.13
CA ASN A 63 -2.02 3.97 -10.10
C ASN A 63 -1.44 3.45 -8.77
N PRO A 64 -1.20 4.33 -7.77
CA PRO A 64 -0.61 3.92 -6.51
C PRO A 64 -1.48 2.88 -5.78
N CYS A 65 -2.80 2.88 -5.95
CA CYS A 65 -3.64 1.88 -5.29
C CYS A 65 -3.37 0.45 -5.80
N LEU A 66 -3.16 0.28 -7.11
CA LEU A 66 -2.89 -1.05 -7.69
C LEU A 66 -1.50 -1.54 -7.31
N GLU A 67 -0.52 -0.64 -7.31
CA GLU A 67 0.87 -0.93 -6.94
C GLU A 67 1.01 -1.34 -5.48
N TYR A 68 0.22 -0.74 -4.57
CA TYR A 68 0.15 -1.17 -3.18
C TYR A 68 -0.47 -2.57 -3.04
N VAL A 69 -1.49 -2.89 -3.85
CA VAL A 69 -2.05 -4.25 -3.85
C VAL A 69 -0.99 -5.25 -4.32
N GLU A 70 -0.28 -4.95 -5.40
CA GLU A 70 0.74 -5.80 -5.99
C GLU A 70 1.92 -6.08 -5.05
N HIS A 71 2.44 -5.05 -4.39
CA HIS A 71 3.69 -5.17 -3.64
C HIS A 71 3.51 -5.34 -2.12
N ILE A 72 2.35 -5.02 -1.57
CA ILE A 72 2.08 -5.18 -0.12
C ILE A 72 1.01 -6.25 0.11
N VAL A 73 -0.16 -6.10 -0.48
CA VAL A 73 -1.32 -6.92 -0.11
C VAL A 73 -1.18 -8.35 -0.62
N LEU A 74 -0.83 -8.54 -1.90
CA LEU A 74 -0.66 -9.86 -2.49
C LEU A 74 0.49 -10.66 -1.85
N PRO A 75 1.70 -10.11 -1.60
CA PRO A 75 2.76 -10.86 -0.94
C PRO A 75 2.44 -11.23 0.51
N TRP A 76 1.61 -10.42 1.20
CA TRP A 76 1.23 -10.66 2.59
C TRP A 76 0.10 -11.68 2.75
N PHE A 77 -1.00 -11.51 2.01
CA PHE A 77 -2.20 -12.35 2.15
C PHE A 77 -2.30 -13.46 1.09
N ARG A 78 -1.56 -13.37 -0.02
CA ARG A 78 -1.64 -14.23 -1.23
C ARG A 78 -2.95 -14.14 -2.01
N GLU A 79 -3.94 -13.46 -1.45
CA GLU A 79 -5.22 -13.19 -2.08
C GLU A 79 -5.65 -11.77 -1.76
N PHE A 80 -6.43 -11.18 -2.66
CA PHE A 80 -7.01 -9.86 -2.49
C PHE A 80 -8.51 -9.90 -2.78
N GLU A 81 -9.32 -9.70 -1.73
CA GLU A 81 -10.77 -9.68 -1.86
C GLU A 81 -11.29 -8.23 -2.02
N VAL A 82 -11.97 -7.98 -3.13
CA VAL A 82 -12.72 -6.74 -3.37
C VAL A 82 -14.19 -7.01 -3.11
N VAL A 83 -14.71 -6.41 -2.04
CA VAL A 83 -16.13 -6.47 -1.67
C VAL A 83 -16.80 -5.16 -2.07
N PRO A 84 -17.74 -5.17 -3.03
CA PRO A 84 -18.50 -3.97 -3.38
C PRO A 84 -19.32 -3.47 -2.18
N PRO A 85 -19.36 -2.16 -1.90
CA PRO A 85 -20.13 -1.59 -0.80
C PRO A 85 -21.64 -1.79 -0.99
N ASP A 86 -22.09 -1.96 -2.23
CA ASP A 86 -23.49 -2.15 -2.59
C ASP A 86 -23.95 -3.62 -2.41
N GLY A 87 -23.11 -4.49 -1.82
CA GLY A 87 -23.43 -5.90 -1.56
C GLY A 87 -23.45 -6.78 -2.81
N GLY A 88 -22.74 -6.35 -3.87
CA GLY A 88 -22.55 -7.15 -5.09
C GLY A 88 -21.64 -8.36 -4.87
N ASN A 89 -21.38 -9.11 -5.93
CA ASN A 89 -20.50 -10.29 -5.88
C ASN A 89 -19.09 -9.87 -5.46
N SER A 90 -18.61 -10.42 -4.34
CA SER A 90 -17.20 -10.30 -3.95
C SER A 90 -16.32 -11.00 -4.98
N ARG A 91 -15.18 -10.38 -5.28
CA ARG A 91 -14.19 -10.93 -6.19
C ARG A 91 -12.88 -11.11 -5.45
N THR A 92 -12.31 -12.30 -5.55
CA THR A 92 -11.01 -12.62 -4.96
C THR A 92 -10.00 -12.78 -6.08
N TYR A 93 -8.91 -12.03 -5.99
CA TYR A 93 -7.81 -12.05 -6.95
C TYR A 93 -6.62 -12.76 -6.31
N LEU A 94 -6.06 -13.76 -6.99
CA LEU A 94 -4.84 -14.44 -6.56
C LEU A 94 -3.59 -13.83 -7.18
N GLY A 95 -3.75 -13.16 -8.33
CA GLY A 95 -2.69 -12.49 -9.06
C GLY A 95 -3.04 -11.04 -9.38
N ILE A 96 -2.00 -10.23 -9.61
CA ILE A 96 -2.18 -8.84 -10.03
C ILE A 96 -2.75 -8.75 -11.45
N GLU A 97 -2.40 -9.71 -12.32
CA GLU A 97 -2.82 -9.76 -13.73
C GLU A 97 -4.34 -9.73 -13.88
N GLU A 98 -5.05 -10.60 -13.15
CA GLU A 98 -6.52 -10.65 -13.12
C GLU A 98 -7.12 -9.33 -12.64
N LEU A 99 -6.53 -8.71 -11.62
CA LEU A 99 -6.98 -7.42 -11.09
C LEU A 99 -6.78 -6.29 -12.10
N LEU A 100 -5.66 -6.28 -12.83
CA LEU A 100 -5.37 -5.27 -13.85
C LEU A 100 -6.33 -5.37 -15.04
N GLU A 101 -6.69 -6.59 -15.47
CA GLU A 101 -7.67 -6.83 -16.52
C GLU A 101 -9.08 -6.37 -16.11
N ASP A 102 -9.52 -6.75 -14.91
CA ASP A 102 -10.83 -6.35 -14.38
C ASP A 102 -10.91 -4.84 -14.11
N TYR A 103 -9.81 -4.20 -13.70
CA TYR A 103 -9.75 -2.75 -13.53
C TYR A 103 -9.70 -2.02 -14.87
N GLY A 104 -8.95 -2.53 -15.86
CA GLY A 104 -8.84 -1.97 -17.21
C GLY A 104 -10.13 -2.07 -18.02
N SER A 105 -10.87 -3.18 -17.88
CA SER A 105 -12.21 -3.34 -18.45
C SER A 105 -13.25 -2.43 -17.77
N GLY A 106 -12.97 -1.98 -16.55
CA GLY A 106 -13.86 -1.16 -15.72
C GLY A 106 -14.87 -1.99 -14.93
N THR A 107 -14.62 -3.28 -14.78
CA THR A 107 -15.42 -4.19 -13.95
C THR A 107 -15.21 -3.92 -12.47
N VAL A 108 -13.97 -3.58 -12.08
CA VAL A 108 -13.66 -3.05 -10.75
C VAL A 108 -13.59 -1.53 -10.82
N HIS A 109 -14.35 -0.86 -9.95
CA HIS A 109 -14.28 0.58 -9.84
C HIS A 109 -13.34 1.04 -8.71
N PRO A 110 -12.74 2.23 -8.84
CA PRO A 110 -11.98 2.86 -7.75
C PRO A 110 -12.75 2.94 -6.42
N ARG A 111 -14.10 3.06 -6.51
CA ARG A 111 -15.00 3.14 -5.36
C ARG A 111 -15.00 1.85 -4.53
N ASP A 112 -14.73 0.71 -5.15
CA ASP A 112 -14.74 -0.61 -4.52
C ASP A 112 -13.31 -1.04 -4.15
N LEU A 113 -12.33 -0.69 -4.99
CA LEU A 113 -10.92 -0.98 -4.75
C LEU A 113 -10.37 -0.26 -3.51
N LYS A 114 -10.67 1.04 -3.36
CA LYS A 114 -10.17 1.86 -2.24
C LYS A 114 -10.56 1.33 -0.86
N PRO A 115 -11.84 1.02 -0.56
CA PRO A 115 -12.22 0.48 0.74
C PRO A 115 -11.63 -0.92 0.99
N ALA A 116 -11.55 -1.77 -0.05
CA ALA A 116 -10.91 -3.09 0.06
C ALA A 116 -9.41 -2.97 0.42
N LEU A 117 -8.68 -2.09 -0.28
CA LEU A 117 -7.28 -1.79 0.02
C LEU A 117 -7.11 -1.22 1.44
N ALA A 118 -7.97 -0.29 1.85
CA ALA A 118 -7.92 0.28 3.20
C ALA A 118 -8.13 -0.78 4.28
N LYS A 119 -9.08 -1.70 4.09
CA LYS A 119 -9.31 -2.81 5.00
C LYS A 119 -8.08 -3.72 5.11
N ALA A 120 -7.50 -4.11 3.97
CA ALA A 120 -6.31 -4.96 3.93
C ALA A 120 -5.10 -4.32 4.64
N ILE A 121 -4.82 -3.04 4.36
CA ILE A 121 -3.73 -2.31 5.01
C ILE A 121 -3.98 -2.18 6.52
N ASN A 122 -5.22 -1.89 6.93
CA ASN A 122 -5.56 -1.79 8.34
C ASN A 122 -5.39 -3.11 9.08
N GLN A 123 -5.67 -4.25 8.45
CA GLN A 123 -5.41 -5.57 9.05
C GLN A 123 -3.92 -5.81 9.30
N ILE A 124 -3.05 -5.40 8.36
CA ILE A 124 -1.59 -5.49 8.52
C ILE A 124 -1.13 -4.58 9.66
N LEU A 125 -1.59 -3.32 9.67
CA LEU A 125 -1.23 -2.34 10.70
C LEU A 125 -1.79 -2.68 12.08
N GLN A 126 -2.86 -3.48 12.17
CA GLN A 126 -3.43 -3.89 13.45
C GLN A 126 -2.42 -4.67 14.31
N LEU A 127 -1.56 -5.50 13.68
CA LEU A 127 -0.50 -6.22 14.38
C LEU A 127 0.50 -5.26 15.03
N VAL A 128 0.86 -4.21 14.30
CA VAL A 128 1.77 -3.17 14.74
C VAL A 128 1.13 -2.36 15.87
N ARG A 129 -0.12 -1.93 15.72
CA ARG A 129 -0.87 -1.19 16.74
C ARG A 129 -0.98 -1.98 18.06
N HIS A 130 -1.28 -3.27 18.00
CA HIS A 130 -1.32 -4.12 19.19
C HIS A 130 0.06 -4.24 19.87
N HIS A 131 1.13 -4.33 19.08
CA HIS A 131 2.49 -4.36 19.62
C HIS A 131 2.83 -3.07 20.39
N PHE A 132 2.53 -1.90 19.83
CA PHE A 132 2.78 -0.61 20.48
C PHE A 132 1.85 -0.31 21.67
N GLN A 133 0.69 -0.96 21.75
CA GLN A 133 -0.19 -0.85 22.92
C GLN A 133 0.33 -1.66 24.13
N ASN A 134 1.03 -2.76 23.87
CA ASN A 134 1.44 -3.73 24.90
C ASN A 134 2.90 -3.58 25.37
N CYS A 135 3.71 -2.74 24.75
CA CYS A 135 5.11 -2.52 25.12
C CYS A 135 5.37 -1.07 25.57
N GLU A 136 6.41 -0.85 26.40
CA GLU A 136 6.94 0.47 26.84
C GLU A 136 7.47 1.35 25.68
N ALA A 137 7.24 0.96 24.43
CA ALA A 137 7.68 1.66 23.23
C ALA A 137 6.88 2.93 22.90
N LYS A 138 5.90 3.34 23.72
CA LYS A 138 5.20 4.63 23.56
C LYS A 138 6.13 5.83 23.75
N GLY A 139 7.11 5.71 24.65
CA GLY A 139 8.00 6.82 25.00
C GLY A 139 8.82 7.38 23.81
N PRO A 140 9.52 6.53 23.04
CA PRO A 140 10.27 6.98 21.86
C PRO A 140 9.38 7.47 20.71
N CYS A 141 8.19 6.90 20.52
CA CYS A 141 7.28 7.25 19.44
C CYS A 141 6.64 8.64 19.59
N ASP A 142 6.29 9.04 20.82
CA ASP A 142 5.73 10.37 21.08
C ASP A 142 6.77 11.49 20.96
N ALA A 143 8.07 11.16 20.96
CA ALA A 143 9.15 12.12 20.77
C ALA A 143 9.47 12.41 19.28
N VAL A 144 8.94 11.60 18.36
CA VAL A 144 9.21 11.69 16.90
C VAL A 144 8.04 12.32 16.11
N LYS A 145 6.90 12.57 16.77
CA LYS A 145 5.73 13.24 16.18
C LYS A 145 5.89 14.75 16.02
#